data_AF-A0A842QQ47-F1
#
_entry.id   AF-A0A842QQ47-F1
#
_cell.length_a   1.000
_cell.length_b   1.000
_cell.length_c   1.000
_cell.angle_alpha   90.00
_cell.angle_beta   90.00
_cell.angle_gamma   90.00
#
_symmetry.space_group_name_H-M   'P 1'
#
loop_
_entity.id
_entity.type
_entity.pdbx_description
1 polymer ?
#
loop_
_entity_poly.entity_id
_entity_poly.type
_entity_poly.pdbx_seq_one_letter_code
_entity_poly.pdbx_strand_id
1 'polypeptide(L)'
;MVDGYYPPPESEGGWRIAEPSSLGVKESKLEEAVQYHDQKEYTRSHGGALLVIHKGHLIAESYVTGSEGGPQPWTRSSCNDVKSSTKSVFGTAVGVFLEEYRDKVNLDTFLVGSSRENSLIPQIWDQPITDPRKKQIKLKHVLSMTSGHESPEPWLAPSKRRHFPGYSGAYQMYEYCFGWWHFQDIAAHHTLLFNPGHDFNYSNFGLEQMALAMRNISGEMVGPYLYDRVLGKIGMPQGIRDNAYRDMVYNDPRELNFSSEPGWGVGGSTGC
;
A
#
# COMPACT_ATOMS: atom_id res chain seq x y z
N MET A 1 14.08 14.76 27.02
CA MET A 1 13.17 15.31 26.01
C MET A 1 13.87 15.16 24.68
N VAL A 2 13.29 14.42 23.74
CA VAL A 2 13.82 14.33 22.38
C VAL A 2 13.45 15.65 21.72
N ASP A 3 14.44 16.45 21.32
CA ASP A 3 14.19 17.64 20.50
C ASP A 3 13.28 17.24 19.35
N GLY A 4 12.20 17.99 19.14
CA GLY A 4 11.15 17.74 18.14
C GLY A 4 11.62 17.93 16.70
N TYR A 5 12.79 17.39 16.36
CA TYR A 5 13.36 17.40 15.04
C TYR A 5 12.66 16.37 14.15
N TYR A 6 12.14 16.86 13.04
CA TYR A 6 11.73 16.09 11.87
C TYR A 6 12.58 16.59 10.70
N PRO A 7 13.06 15.71 9.80
CA PRO A 7 13.83 16.15 8.65
C PRO A 7 12.95 17.06 7.78
N PRO A 8 13.44 18.23 7.34
CA PRO A 8 12.78 18.99 6.29
C PRO A 8 12.76 18.18 4.98
N PRO A 9 11.96 18.60 3.99
CA PRO A 9 12.06 18.11 2.62
C PRO A 9 13.52 18.03 2.12
N GLU A 10 13.82 17.10 1.22
CA GLU A 10 15.15 17.00 0.59
C GLU A 10 15.56 18.32 -0.11
N SER A 11 14.60 19.06 -0.68
CA SER A 11 14.83 20.39 -1.28
C SER A 11 15.24 21.47 -0.26
N GLU A 12 15.06 21.21 1.02
CA GLU A 12 15.37 22.10 2.14
C GLU A 12 16.49 21.54 3.04
N GLY A 13 17.25 20.57 2.53
CA GLY A 13 18.44 20.03 3.20
C GLY A 13 18.27 18.63 3.80
N GLY A 14 17.05 18.07 3.80
CA GLY A 14 16.80 16.68 4.14
C GLY A 14 17.28 16.26 5.54
N TRP A 15 17.71 15.00 5.65
CA TRP A 15 18.23 14.46 6.91
C TRP A 15 19.58 15.09 7.30
N ARG A 16 19.71 15.43 8.60
CA ARG A 16 21.03 15.70 9.20
C ARG A 16 21.95 14.50 9.00
N ILE A 17 23.22 14.78 8.75
CA ILE A 17 24.26 13.76 8.61
C ILE A 17 25.15 13.79 9.84
N ALA A 18 25.55 12.63 10.35
CA ALA A 18 26.51 12.53 11.44
C ALA A 18 27.44 11.34 11.24
N GLU A 19 28.67 11.48 11.74
CA GLU A 19 29.60 10.36 11.82
C GLU A 19 29.05 9.29 12.78
N PRO A 20 29.03 8.01 12.40
CA PRO A 20 28.44 6.95 13.22
C PRO A 20 29.07 6.88 14.62
N SER A 21 30.40 7.03 14.73
CA SER A 21 31.11 7.02 16.02
C SER A 21 30.65 8.13 16.97
N SER A 22 30.34 9.33 16.45
CA SER A 22 29.85 10.45 17.25
C SER A 22 28.51 10.16 17.94
N LEU A 23 27.74 9.20 17.42
CA LEU A 23 26.45 8.76 17.96
C LEU A 23 26.54 7.44 18.76
N GLY A 24 27.74 6.89 18.92
CA GLY A 24 28.01 5.63 19.62
C GLY A 24 27.79 4.38 18.77
N VAL A 25 27.72 4.51 17.44
CA VAL A 25 27.63 3.38 16.51
C VAL A 25 29.03 2.85 16.20
N LYS A 26 29.18 1.52 16.17
CA LYS A 26 30.45 0.87 15.79
C LYS A 26 30.62 0.95 14.27
N GLU A 27 31.48 1.84 13.81
CA GLU A 27 31.73 2.11 12.38
C GLU A 27 32.04 0.82 11.59
N SER A 28 32.94 -0.02 12.09
CA SER A 28 33.30 -1.26 11.40
C SER A 28 32.12 -2.20 11.13
N LYS A 29 31.12 -2.23 12.01
CA LYS A 29 29.91 -3.05 11.79
C LYS A 29 28.94 -2.40 10.79
N LEU A 30 28.89 -1.08 10.77
CA LEU A 30 28.07 -0.34 9.81
C LEU A 30 28.66 -0.49 8.41
N GLU A 31 29.97 -0.34 8.27
CA GLU A 31 30.70 -0.59 7.03
C GLU A 31 30.51 -2.02 6.53
N GLU A 32 30.60 -3.02 7.41
CA GLU A 32 30.34 -4.42 7.05
C GLU A 32 28.91 -4.60 6.49
N ALA A 33 27.90 -3.97 7.11
CA ALA A 33 26.52 -4.04 6.64
C ALA A 33 26.31 -3.37 5.27
N VAL A 34 26.94 -2.21 5.05
CA VAL A 34 26.90 -1.50 3.76
C VAL A 34 27.61 -2.33 2.68
N GLN A 35 28.81 -2.84 2.96
CA GLN A 35 29.55 -3.70 2.03
C GLN A 35 28.78 -4.98 1.70
N TYR A 36 28.16 -5.61 2.71
CA TYR A 36 27.31 -6.77 2.49
C TYR A 36 26.16 -6.44 1.53
N HIS A 37 25.41 -5.35 1.77
CA HIS A 37 24.35 -4.91 0.88
C HIS A 37 24.87 -4.69 -0.55
N ASP A 38 25.95 -3.92 -0.71
CA ASP A 38 26.45 -3.47 -2.00
C ASP A 38 27.04 -4.62 -2.84
N GLN A 39 27.61 -5.62 -2.18
CA GLN A 39 28.26 -6.75 -2.83
C GLN A 39 27.31 -7.92 -3.12
N LYS A 40 26.08 -7.90 -2.59
CA LYS A 40 25.12 -8.98 -2.87
C LYS A 40 24.80 -9.06 -4.34
N GLU A 41 24.78 -10.30 -4.83
CA GLU A 41 24.48 -10.62 -6.22
C GLU A 41 23.21 -9.92 -6.71
N TYR A 42 22.12 -10.01 -5.95
CA TYR A 42 20.85 -9.37 -6.32
C TYR A 42 20.94 -7.84 -6.39
N THR A 43 21.62 -7.21 -5.42
CA THR A 43 21.87 -5.75 -5.43
C THR A 43 22.72 -5.35 -6.64
N ARG A 44 23.71 -6.15 -7.01
CA ARG A 44 24.59 -5.87 -8.15
C ARG A 44 23.93 -6.13 -9.50
N SER A 45 23.00 -7.07 -9.60
CA SER A 45 22.27 -7.36 -10.84
C SER A 45 21.06 -6.45 -11.03
N HIS A 46 20.26 -6.19 -9.99
CA HIS A 46 18.98 -5.46 -10.09
C HIS A 46 19.01 -4.05 -9.49
N GLY A 47 20.13 -3.67 -8.87
CA GLY A 47 20.29 -2.42 -8.15
C GLY A 47 19.73 -2.46 -6.74
N GLY A 48 20.05 -1.45 -5.94
CA GLY A 48 19.53 -1.33 -4.59
C GLY A 48 19.93 -0.02 -3.91
N ALA A 49 19.16 0.34 -2.89
CA ALA A 49 19.45 1.48 -2.03
C ALA A 49 19.42 1.04 -0.57
N LEU A 50 20.40 1.49 0.20
CA LEU A 50 20.45 1.34 1.65
C LEU A 50 20.56 2.72 2.29
N LEU A 51 19.67 2.99 3.24
CA LEU A 51 19.73 4.17 4.09
C LEU A 51 19.66 3.71 5.54
N VAL A 52 20.57 4.21 6.39
CA VAL A 52 20.58 3.91 7.82
C VAL A 52 20.49 5.22 8.59
N ILE A 53 19.39 5.36 9.36
CA ILE A 53 19.11 6.54 10.18
C ILE A 53 19.20 6.15 11.65
N HIS A 54 19.99 6.88 12.43
CA HIS A 54 20.12 6.68 13.87
C HIS A 54 20.03 8.01 14.61
N LYS A 55 19.18 8.06 15.65
CA LYS A 55 18.94 9.29 16.46
C LYS A 55 18.68 10.53 15.59
N GLY A 56 17.88 10.38 14.54
CA GLY A 56 17.53 11.47 13.62
C GLY A 56 18.63 11.89 12.64
N HIS A 57 19.73 11.15 12.53
CA HIS A 57 20.80 11.42 11.59
C HIS A 57 20.95 10.28 10.58
N LEU A 58 21.13 10.62 9.31
CA LEU A 58 21.63 9.71 8.30
C LEU A 58 23.10 9.40 8.61
N ILE A 59 23.41 8.14 8.85
CA ILE A 59 24.76 7.68 9.24
C ILE A 59 25.39 6.74 8.20
N ALA A 60 24.60 6.25 7.24
CA ALA A 60 25.08 5.57 6.05
C ALA A 60 24.03 5.66 4.94
N GLU A 61 24.49 5.80 3.71
CA GLU A 61 23.68 5.81 2.50
C GLU A 61 24.49 5.18 1.36
N SER A 62 23.88 4.24 0.63
CA SER A 62 24.49 3.63 -0.56
C SER A 62 23.46 3.38 -1.65
N TYR A 63 23.88 3.56 -2.90
CA TYR A 63 23.09 3.31 -4.10
C TYR A 63 23.91 2.51 -5.10
N VAL A 64 23.44 1.30 -5.42
CA VAL A 64 24.07 0.43 -6.39
C VAL A 64 23.21 0.38 -7.64
N THR A 65 23.81 0.70 -8.79
CA THR A 65 23.18 0.53 -10.10
C THR A 65 23.37 -0.91 -10.54
N GLY A 66 22.27 -1.60 -10.84
CA GLY A 66 22.29 -2.99 -11.28
C GLY A 66 22.89 -3.15 -12.68
N SER A 67 23.43 -4.32 -13.02
CA SER A 67 23.90 -4.62 -14.38
C SER A 67 22.83 -5.16 -15.32
N GLU A 68 21.72 -5.67 -14.78
CA GLU A 68 20.68 -6.41 -15.53
C GLU A 68 19.33 -5.69 -15.46
N GLY A 69 18.95 -5.21 -14.29
CA GLY A 69 17.66 -4.57 -14.03
C GLY A 69 17.79 -3.33 -13.14
N GLY A 70 16.64 -2.76 -12.77
CA GLY A 70 16.57 -1.55 -11.95
C GLY A 70 16.67 -0.24 -12.74
N PRO A 71 16.39 0.90 -12.07
CA PRO A 71 16.81 2.22 -12.51
C PRO A 71 18.27 2.29 -12.97
N GLN A 72 18.49 2.95 -14.11
CA GLN A 72 19.80 3.16 -14.74
C GLN A 72 20.03 4.66 -14.99
N PRO A 73 20.81 5.37 -14.15
CA PRO A 73 21.44 4.90 -12.91
C PRO A 73 20.46 4.81 -11.73
N TRP A 74 20.85 4.06 -10.70
CA TRP A 74 20.20 4.09 -9.39
C TRP A 74 20.79 5.21 -8.55
N THR A 75 19.95 6.15 -8.13
CA THR A 75 20.34 7.38 -7.43
C THR A 75 19.39 7.68 -6.28
N ARG A 76 19.75 8.67 -5.45
CA ARG A 76 18.87 9.20 -4.40
C ARG A 76 17.49 9.63 -4.91
N SER A 77 17.42 10.18 -6.12
CA SER A 77 16.18 10.68 -6.73
C SER A 77 15.42 9.64 -7.56
N SER A 78 15.92 8.41 -7.66
CA SER A 78 15.28 7.36 -8.47
C SER A 78 13.94 6.96 -7.85
N CYS A 79 12.86 7.08 -8.64
CA CYS A 79 11.54 6.57 -8.27
C CYS A 79 11.51 5.03 -8.44
N ASN A 80 10.79 4.34 -7.56
CA ASN A 80 10.62 2.89 -7.60
C ASN A 80 9.23 2.49 -7.09
N ASP A 81 8.67 1.42 -7.64
CA ASP A 81 7.44 0.82 -7.14
C ASP A 81 7.72 0.07 -5.84
N VAL A 82 7.22 0.61 -4.73
CA VAL A 82 7.44 0.07 -3.39
C VAL A 82 6.46 -1.06 -3.01
N LYS A 83 5.56 -1.45 -3.92
CA LYS A 83 4.62 -2.58 -3.77
C LYS A 83 3.98 -2.63 -2.38
N SER A 84 4.18 -3.72 -1.65
CA SER A 84 3.58 -3.96 -0.33
C SER A 84 4.01 -2.98 0.76
N SER A 85 5.14 -2.27 0.60
CA SER A 85 5.54 -1.19 1.53
C SER A 85 4.55 -0.03 1.53
N THR A 86 3.73 0.09 0.47
CA THR A 86 2.60 1.03 0.40
C THR A 86 1.64 0.86 1.57
N LYS A 87 1.53 -0.32 2.18
CA LYS A 87 0.63 -0.56 3.32
C LYS A 87 0.98 0.28 4.54
N SER A 88 2.27 0.55 4.79
CA SER A 88 2.70 1.41 5.90
C SER A 88 2.30 2.87 5.66
N VAL A 89 2.40 3.30 4.40
CA VAL A 89 2.00 4.64 3.94
C VAL A 89 0.48 4.78 3.99
N PHE A 90 -0.27 3.77 3.53
CA PHE A 90 -1.72 3.68 3.64
C PHE A 90 -2.20 3.65 5.10
N GLY A 91 -1.54 2.88 5.97
CA GLY A 91 -1.85 2.84 7.40
C GLY A 91 -1.72 4.22 8.07
N THR A 92 -0.75 5.02 7.64
CA THR A 92 -0.62 6.43 8.07
C THR A 92 -1.81 7.27 7.59
N ALA A 93 -2.26 7.07 6.35
CA ALA A 93 -3.49 7.71 5.82
C ALA A 93 -4.70 7.37 6.69
N VAL A 94 -4.85 6.09 7.06
CA VAL A 94 -5.96 5.64 7.92
C VAL A 94 -5.85 6.25 9.31
N GLY A 95 -4.65 6.37 9.88
CA GLY A 95 -4.44 7.05 11.17
C GLY A 95 -4.93 8.50 11.15
N VAL A 96 -4.55 9.27 10.13
CA VAL A 96 -5.03 10.65 9.95
C VAL A 96 -6.54 10.70 9.75
N PHE A 97 -7.07 9.79 8.93
CA PHE A 97 -8.49 9.67 8.66
C PHE A 97 -9.30 9.37 9.93
N LEU A 98 -8.83 8.47 10.78
CA LEU A 98 -9.49 8.16 12.04
C LEU A 98 -9.50 9.35 13.00
N GLU A 99 -8.47 10.20 12.98
CA GLU A 99 -8.45 11.43 13.80
C GLU A 99 -9.39 12.51 13.24
N GLU A 100 -9.38 12.74 11.93
CA GLU A 100 -10.22 13.73 11.24
C GLU A 100 -11.71 13.38 11.34
N TYR A 101 -12.04 12.09 11.24
CA TYR A 101 -13.42 11.60 11.25
C TYR A 101 -13.77 10.84 12.54
N ARG A 102 -13.05 11.09 13.65
CA ARG A 102 -13.20 10.37 14.93
C ARG A 102 -14.64 10.33 15.50
N ASP A 103 -15.44 11.34 15.19
CA ASP A 103 -16.85 11.43 15.62
C ASP A 103 -17.77 10.49 14.82
N LYS A 104 -17.29 9.94 13.71
CA LYS A 104 -18.04 9.07 12.78
C LYS A 104 -17.45 7.66 12.71
N VAL A 105 -16.14 7.52 12.80
CA VAL A 105 -15.42 6.26 12.61
C VAL A 105 -14.31 6.07 13.62
N ASN A 106 -14.16 4.83 14.08
CA ASN A 106 -13.04 4.37 14.89
C ASN A 106 -12.71 2.91 14.54
N LEU A 107 -11.75 2.32 15.24
CA LEU A 107 -11.29 0.95 15.00
C LEU A 107 -12.37 -0.13 15.19
N ASP A 108 -13.39 0.15 16.01
CA ASP A 108 -14.51 -0.76 16.26
C ASP A 108 -15.71 -0.55 15.35
N THR A 109 -15.70 0.50 14.51
CA THR A 109 -16.72 0.73 13.50
C THR A 109 -16.75 -0.43 12.51
N PHE A 110 -17.97 -0.91 12.20
CA PHE A 110 -18.17 -1.90 11.16
C PHE A 110 -17.88 -1.30 9.79
N LEU A 111 -17.08 -1.99 8.99
CA LEU A 111 -16.83 -1.63 7.60
C LEU A 111 -18.07 -1.94 6.75
N VAL A 112 -18.64 -3.14 6.91
CA VAL A 112 -19.80 -3.63 6.14
C VAL A 112 -21.12 -3.45 6.86
N GLY A 113 -21.18 -3.73 8.16
CA GLY A 113 -22.39 -3.59 8.95
C GLY A 113 -23.50 -4.58 8.59
N SER A 114 -24.70 -4.33 9.11
CA SER A 114 -25.88 -5.20 8.94
C SER A 114 -26.89 -4.70 7.91
N SER A 115 -26.72 -3.48 7.39
CA SER A 115 -27.54 -2.89 6.34
C SER A 115 -26.73 -1.91 5.48
N ARG A 116 -27.33 -1.44 4.38
CA ARG A 116 -26.71 -0.42 3.52
C ARG A 116 -26.41 0.87 4.29
N GLU A 117 -27.33 1.29 5.15
CA GLU A 117 -27.32 2.57 5.85
C GLU A 117 -26.25 2.64 6.94
N ASN A 118 -25.86 1.49 7.51
CA ASN A 118 -24.82 1.41 8.54
C ASN A 118 -23.47 0.88 8.02
N SER A 119 -23.36 0.68 6.71
CA SER A 119 -22.12 0.29 6.03
C SER A 119 -21.29 1.52 5.69
N LEU A 120 -19.97 1.46 5.89
CA LEU A 120 -19.06 2.47 5.34
C LEU A 120 -18.78 2.22 3.84
N ILE A 121 -19.13 1.04 3.34
CA ILE A 121 -19.09 0.64 1.94
C ILE A 121 -20.49 0.18 1.48
N PRO A 122 -21.47 1.10 1.37
CA PRO A 122 -22.85 0.75 1.01
C PRO A 122 -22.96 -0.03 -0.31
N GLN A 123 -22.00 0.14 -1.21
CA GLN A 123 -21.92 -0.58 -2.49
C GLN A 123 -21.96 -2.10 -2.33
N ILE A 124 -21.44 -2.67 -1.24
CA ILE A 124 -21.50 -4.13 -1.00
C ILE A 124 -22.93 -4.66 -0.92
N TRP A 125 -23.90 -3.78 -0.63
CA TRP A 125 -25.33 -4.08 -0.54
C TRP A 125 -26.10 -3.86 -1.84
N ASP A 126 -25.45 -3.45 -2.94
CA ASP A 126 -26.13 -3.36 -4.25
C ASP A 126 -26.55 -4.75 -4.77
N GLN A 127 -25.97 -5.82 -4.21
CA GLN A 127 -26.27 -7.21 -4.50
C GLN A 127 -26.31 -8.04 -3.20
N PRO A 128 -26.80 -9.30 -3.22
CA PRO A 128 -26.81 -10.15 -2.04
C PRO A 128 -25.41 -10.29 -1.41
N ILE A 129 -25.33 -10.24 -0.08
CA ILE A 129 -24.08 -10.48 0.63
C ILE A 129 -23.66 -11.94 0.43
N THR A 130 -22.47 -12.15 -0.12
CA THR A 130 -21.98 -13.48 -0.51
C THR A 130 -21.72 -14.40 0.69
N ASP A 131 -21.30 -13.83 1.82
CA ASP A 131 -21.05 -14.54 3.07
C ASP A 131 -21.53 -13.70 4.26
N PRO A 132 -22.45 -14.20 5.10
CA PRO A 132 -23.01 -13.44 6.22
C PRO A 132 -21.95 -12.94 7.21
N ARG A 133 -20.78 -13.59 7.30
CA ARG A 133 -19.67 -13.18 8.17
C ARG A 133 -19.05 -11.86 7.75
N LYS A 134 -19.15 -11.46 6.47
CA LYS A 134 -18.66 -10.16 5.99
C LYS A 134 -19.27 -8.98 6.73
N LYS A 135 -20.51 -9.12 7.20
CA LYS A 135 -21.22 -8.12 8.02
C LYS A 135 -20.47 -7.77 9.31
N GLN A 136 -19.61 -8.68 9.80
CA GLN A 136 -18.84 -8.53 11.03
C GLN A 136 -17.44 -7.93 10.82
N ILE A 137 -17.08 -7.58 9.58
CA ILE A 137 -15.79 -6.94 9.31
C ILE A 137 -15.81 -5.53 9.90
N LYS A 138 -14.82 -5.24 10.75
CA LYS A 138 -14.56 -3.94 11.37
C LYS A 138 -13.27 -3.35 10.82
N LEU A 139 -13.08 -2.05 11.02
CA LEU A 139 -11.86 -1.35 10.60
C LEU A 139 -10.60 -1.99 11.18
N LYS A 140 -10.58 -2.34 12.47
CA LYS A 140 -9.44 -3.04 13.08
C LYS A 140 -9.10 -4.36 12.41
N HIS A 141 -10.09 -5.12 11.93
CA HIS A 141 -9.86 -6.41 11.28
C HIS A 141 -9.15 -6.24 9.94
N VAL A 142 -9.45 -5.16 9.22
CA VAL A 142 -8.75 -4.82 7.99
C VAL A 142 -7.30 -4.40 8.27
N LEU A 143 -7.09 -3.49 9.22
CA LEU A 143 -5.75 -2.98 9.52
C LEU A 143 -4.81 -4.03 10.10
N SER A 144 -5.35 -5.03 10.79
CA SER A 144 -4.57 -6.14 11.36
C SER A 144 -4.49 -7.38 10.48
N MET A 145 -5.01 -7.35 9.25
CA MET A 145 -5.04 -8.51 8.34
C MET A 145 -5.79 -9.72 8.92
N THR A 146 -6.86 -9.46 9.66
CA THR A 146 -7.71 -10.48 10.29
C THR A 146 -9.15 -10.45 9.75
N SER A 147 -9.37 -9.85 8.58
CA SER A 147 -10.70 -9.70 7.98
C SER A 147 -11.30 -10.97 7.38
N GLY A 148 -10.52 -12.06 7.29
CA GLY A 148 -10.96 -13.35 6.75
C GLY A 148 -10.88 -13.49 5.23
N HIS A 149 -10.41 -12.47 4.51
CA HIS A 149 -10.17 -12.59 3.07
C HIS A 149 -9.00 -13.54 2.78
N GLU A 150 -9.12 -14.34 1.73
CA GLU A 150 -8.08 -15.29 1.30
C GLU A 150 -6.93 -14.64 0.52
N SER A 151 -5.81 -15.35 0.43
CA SER A 151 -4.61 -15.06 -0.37
C SER A 151 -4.28 -16.31 -1.19
N PRO A 152 -4.34 -16.27 -2.53
CA PRO A 152 -3.33 -15.61 -3.35
C PRO A 152 -3.92 -14.43 -4.13
N GLU A 153 -3.13 -13.37 -4.26
CA GLU A 153 -3.58 -12.17 -4.94
C GLU A 153 -3.45 -12.34 -6.47
N PRO A 154 -4.49 -12.03 -7.25
CA PRO A 154 -4.53 -12.32 -8.69
C PRO A 154 -3.71 -11.33 -9.52
N TRP A 155 -2.73 -10.62 -8.94
CA TRP A 155 -2.01 -9.54 -9.63
C TRP A 155 -1.19 -10.02 -10.84
N LEU A 156 -0.90 -11.31 -10.93
CA LEU A 156 -0.20 -11.94 -12.05
C LEU A 156 -1.10 -12.90 -12.85
N ALA A 157 -2.42 -12.80 -12.70
CA ALA A 157 -3.36 -13.73 -13.30
C ALA A 157 -3.85 -13.24 -14.67
N PRO A 158 -3.42 -13.84 -15.80
CA PRO A 158 -4.00 -13.56 -17.12
C PRO A 158 -5.38 -14.22 -17.30
N SER A 159 -5.99 -14.75 -16.24
CA SER A 159 -7.19 -15.57 -16.36
C SER A 159 -8.46 -14.73 -16.51
N LYS A 160 -9.44 -15.30 -17.21
CA LYS A 160 -10.69 -14.62 -17.54
C LYS A 160 -11.46 -14.28 -16.27
N ARG A 161 -11.93 -13.03 -16.16
CA ARG A 161 -12.85 -12.58 -15.10
C ARG A 161 -14.24 -13.18 -15.34
N ARG A 162 -14.86 -13.71 -14.28
CA ARG A 162 -16.19 -14.34 -14.31
C ARG A 162 -17.02 -13.92 -13.11
N HIS A 163 -18.27 -13.55 -13.32
CA HIS A 163 -19.21 -13.35 -12.21
C HIS A 163 -19.64 -14.68 -11.61
N PHE A 164 -19.93 -14.68 -10.31
CA PHE A 164 -20.67 -15.78 -9.70
C PHE A 164 -22.13 -15.77 -10.19
N PRO A 165 -22.82 -16.93 -10.25
CA PRO A 165 -24.24 -16.98 -10.61
C PRO A 165 -25.08 -16.05 -9.72
N GLY A 166 -25.93 -15.22 -10.34
CA GLY A 166 -26.75 -14.24 -9.64
C GLY A 166 -26.07 -12.90 -9.34
N TYR A 167 -24.81 -12.72 -9.79
CA TYR A 167 -24.06 -11.48 -9.65
C TYR A 167 -23.73 -10.86 -11.00
N SER A 168 -23.56 -9.54 -11.01
CA SER A 168 -23.18 -8.73 -12.18
C SER A 168 -22.33 -7.53 -11.74
N GLY A 169 -21.77 -6.76 -12.68
CA GLY A 169 -20.91 -5.63 -12.34
C GLY A 169 -19.92 -5.31 -13.45
N ALA A 170 -19.07 -4.32 -13.17
CA ALA A 170 -18.07 -3.83 -14.11
C ALA A 170 -16.71 -4.53 -13.95
N TYR A 171 -16.63 -5.56 -13.10
CA TYR A 171 -15.40 -6.23 -12.70
C TYR A 171 -14.41 -5.29 -12.01
N GLN A 172 -14.92 -4.40 -11.15
CA GLN A 172 -14.09 -3.52 -10.34
C GLN A 172 -13.42 -4.30 -9.20
N MET A 173 -12.24 -3.87 -8.76
CA MET A 173 -11.51 -4.61 -7.73
C MET A 173 -12.25 -4.63 -6.38
N TYR A 174 -12.99 -3.58 -6.03
CA TYR A 174 -13.85 -3.62 -4.84
C TYR A 174 -14.98 -4.65 -4.97
N GLU A 175 -15.50 -4.91 -6.18
CA GLU A 175 -16.51 -5.95 -6.45
C GLU A 175 -15.91 -7.36 -6.31
N TYR A 176 -14.61 -7.52 -6.63
CA TYR A 176 -13.87 -8.76 -6.37
C TYR A 176 -13.79 -9.03 -4.88
N CYS A 177 -13.49 -7.99 -4.09
CA CYS A 177 -13.47 -8.07 -2.63
C CYS A 177 -14.86 -8.38 -2.05
N PHE A 178 -15.92 -7.84 -2.66
CA PHE A 178 -17.30 -8.17 -2.32
C PHE A 178 -17.67 -9.61 -2.68
N GLY A 179 -16.88 -10.28 -3.52
CA GLY A 179 -17.07 -11.67 -3.93
C GLY A 179 -18.06 -11.84 -5.07
N TRP A 180 -18.36 -10.77 -5.83
CA TRP A 180 -19.33 -10.81 -6.93
C TRP A 180 -18.76 -11.47 -8.19
N TRP A 181 -17.44 -11.43 -8.33
CA TRP A 181 -16.73 -12.05 -9.44
C TRP A 181 -15.41 -12.65 -8.98
N HIS A 182 -14.79 -13.45 -9.84
CA HIS A 182 -13.48 -14.06 -9.61
C HIS A 182 -12.64 -14.16 -10.88
N PHE A 183 -11.33 -14.32 -10.69
CA PHE A 183 -10.43 -14.80 -11.71
C PHE A 183 -10.61 -16.32 -11.85
N GLN A 184 -10.73 -16.81 -13.07
CA GLN A 184 -10.81 -18.25 -13.30
C GLN A 184 -9.56 -18.93 -12.70
N ASP A 185 -9.76 -20.05 -12.00
CA ASP A 185 -8.71 -20.89 -11.40
C ASP A 185 -7.91 -20.25 -10.25
N ILE A 186 -8.44 -19.18 -9.64
CA ILE A 186 -7.86 -18.52 -8.46
C ILE A 186 -8.87 -18.49 -7.32
N ALA A 187 -8.38 -18.57 -6.08
CA ALA A 187 -9.20 -18.39 -4.89
C ALA A 187 -10.01 -17.08 -4.98
N ALA A 188 -11.26 -17.15 -4.52
CA ALA A 188 -12.22 -16.08 -4.68
C ALA A 188 -12.74 -15.62 -3.32
N HIS A 189 -13.17 -14.37 -3.24
CA HIS A 189 -13.70 -13.81 -2.00
C HIS A 189 -15.20 -14.00 -1.86
N HIS A 190 -15.79 -14.99 -2.54
CA HIS A 190 -17.20 -15.31 -2.36
C HIS A 190 -17.49 -15.70 -0.90
N THR A 191 -16.57 -16.45 -0.30
CA THR A 191 -16.62 -16.92 1.09
C THR A 191 -15.36 -16.44 1.83
N LEU A 192 -15.48 -16.11 3.11
CA LEU A 192 -14.31 -15.83 3.96
C LEU A 192 -13.62 -17.12 4.40
N LEU A 193 -12.29 -17.10 4.51
CA LEU A 193 -11.49 -18.22 5.00
C LEU A 193 -11.78 -18.49 6.50
N PHE A 194 -11.97 -17.43 7.28
CA PHE A 194 -12.27 -17.50 8.71
C PHE A 194 -13.14 -16.31 9.15
N ASN A 195 -13.66 -16.38 10.38
CA ASN A 195 -14.44 -15.30 10.97
C ASN A 195 -13.56 -14.05 11.21
N PRO A 196 -14.02 -12.83 10.89
CA PRO A 196 -13.24 -11.62 11.15
C PRO A 196 -12.75 -11.53 12.60
N GLY A 197 -11.45 -11.33 12.79
CA GLY A 197 -10.78 -11.24 14.09
C GLY A 197 -10.34 -12.57 14.72
N HIS A 198 -10.55 -13.72 14.06
CA HIS A 198 -10.21 -15.03 14.62
C HIS A 198 -8.84 -15.58 14.20
N ASP A 199 -8.31 -15.17 13.05
CA ASP A 199 -7.04 -15.63 12.52
C ASP A 199 -6.36 -14.51 11.72
N PHE A 200 -5.10 -14.72 11.33
CA PHE A 200 -4.30 -13.82 10.52
C PHE A 200 -4.11 -14.40 9.12
N ASN A 201 -4.43 -13.60 8.10
CA ASN A 201 -4.04 -13.89 6.73
C ASN A 201 -3.67 -12.60 5.99
N TYR A 202 -2.44 -12.54 5.49
CA TYR A 202 -1.89 -11.37 4.81
C TYR A 202 -2.62 -11.13 3.47
N SER A 203 -3.46 -10.10 3.39
CA SER A 203 -4.37 -9.89 2.25
C SER A 203 -4.64 -8.41 1.95
N ASN A 204 -4.55 -7.99 0.69
CA ASN A 204 -4.85 -6.61 0.29
C ASN A 204 -6.35 -6.28 0.27
N PHE A 205 -7.23 -7.27 0.17
CA PHE A 205 -8.65 -7.05 -0.14
C PHE A 205 -9.43 -6.34 0.98
N GLY A 206 -8.99 -6.48 2.23
CA GLY A 206 -9.49 -5.65 3.31
C GLY A 206 -9.13 -4.18 3.10
N LEU A 207 -7.87 -3.89 2.74
CA LEU A 207 -7.36 -2.53 2.54
C LEU A 207 -8.03 -1.85 1.33
N GLU A 208 -8.29 -2.58 0.25
CA GLU A 208 -9.07 -2.09 -0.90
C GLU A 208 -10.47 -1.62 -0.48
N GLN A 209 -11.15 -2.39 0.38
CA GLN A 209 -12.44 -1.98 0.93
C GLN A 209 -12.33 -0.79 1.89
N MET A 210 -11.24 -0.68 2.66
CA MET A 210 -10.97 0.50 3.48
C MET A 210 -10.73 1.75 2.62
N ALA A 211 -10.02 1.62 1.50
CA ALA A 211 -9.83 2.72 0.57
C ALA A 211 -11.18 3.23 0.01
N LEU A 212 -12.10 2.32 -0.30
CA LEU A 212 -13.46 2.67 -0.69
C LEU A 212 -14.23 3.36 0.45
N ALA A 213 -14.12 2.86 1.68
CA ALA A 213 -14.74 3.50 2.85
C ALA A 213 -14.23 4.93 3.09
N MET A 214 -12.91 5.13 3.00
CA MET A 214 -12.29 6.45 3.09
C MET A 214 -12.89 7.40 2.05
N ARG A 215 -12.96 6.96 0.78
CA ARG A 215 -13.56 7.75 -0.31
C ARG A 215 -15.03 8.08 -0.05
N ASN A 216 -15.82 7.13 0.45
CA ASN A 216 -17.24 7.36 0.73
C ASN A 216 -17.45 8.42 1.83
N ILE A 217 -16.54 8.50 2.80
CA ILE A 217 -16.65 9.40 3.95
C ILE A 217 -16.03 10.77 3.67
N SER A 218 -14.86 10.82 3.04
CA SER A 218 -14.15 12.06 2.75
C SER A 218 -14.57 12.72 1.43
N GLY A 219 -15.11 11.94 0.48
CA GLY A 219 -15.33 12.38 -0.89
C GLY A 219 -14.06 12.42 -1.75
N GLU A 220 -12.90 12.03 -1.20
CA GLU A 220 -11.59 12.13 -1.85
C GLU A 220 -11.02 10.74 -2.20
N MET A 221 -10.24 10.65 -3.27
CA MET A 221 -9.43 9.46 -3.53
C MET A 221 -8.28 9.37 -2.52
N VAL A 222 -7.91 8.15 -2.11
CA VAL A 222 -6.89 7.93 -1.07
C VAL A 222 -5.53 8.57 -1.39
N GLY A 223 -5.09 8.51 -2.65
CA GLY A 223 -3.81 9.09 -3.08
C GLY A 223 -3.72 10.60 -2.81
N PRO A 224 -4.60 11.42 -3.41
CA PRO A 224 -4.71 12.85 -3.11
C PRO A 224 -4.96 13.15 -1.62
N TYR A 225 -5.87 12.42 -0.97
CA TYR A 225 -6.19 12.58 0.45
C TYR A 225 -4.92 12.47 1.33
N LEU A 226 -4.13 11.42 1.09
CA LEU A 226 -2.89 11.17 1.81
C LEU A 226 -1.79 12.18 1.45
N TYR A 227 -1.71 12.59 0.18
CA TYR A 227 -0.73 13.59 -0.23
C TYR A 227 -0.95 14.92 0.49
N ASP A 228 -2.17 15.46 0.40
CA ASP A 228 -2.51 16.79 0.93
C ASP A 228 -2.36 16.84 2.47
N ARG A 229 -2.55 15.70 3.14
CA ARG A 229 -2.48 15.62 4.60
C ARG A 229 -1.12 15.23 5.16
N VAL A 230 -0.34 14.44 4.43
CA VAL A 230 0.90 13.83 4.93
C VAL A 230 2.06 14.04 3.95
N LEU A 231 1.99 13.46 2.74
CA LEU A 231 3.19 13.33 1.89
C LEU A 231 3.71 14.68 1.39
N GLY A 232 2.82 15.61 1.02
CA GLY A 232 3.22 16.95 0.62
C GLY A 232 3.89 17.72 1.76
N LYS A 233 3.46 17.51 3.01
CA LYS A 233 4.02 18.17 4.19
C LYS A 233 5.42 17.68 4.55
N ILE A 234 5.80 16.48 4.11
CA ILE A 234 7.16 15.94 4.26
C ILE A 234 7.99 16.07 2.98
N GLY A 235 7.53 16.89 2.03
CA GLY A 235 8.31 17.24 0.85
C GLY A 235 8.28 16.22 -0.29
N MET A 236 7.31 15.30 -0.31
CA MET A 236 7.20 14.37 -1.43
C MET A 236 6.77 15.08 -2.73
N PRO A 237 7.24 14.64 -3.91
CA PRO A 237 6.95 15.29 -5.18
C PRO A 237 5.45 15.38 -5.49
N GLN A 238 5.02 16.51 -6.06
CA GLN A 238 3.61 16.75 -6.42
C GLN A 238 3.04 15.69 -7.38
N GLY A 239 3.86 15.05 -8.20
CA GLY A 239 3.39 13.95 -9.06
C GLY A 239 2.76 12.78 -8.28
N ILE A 240 3.15 12.54 -7.01
CA ILE A 240 2.46 11.54 -6.16
C ILE A 240 0.98 11.92 -5.97
N ARG A 241 0.65 13.21 -5.96
CA ARG A 241 -0.74 13.68 -5.85
C ARG A 241 -1.50 13.52 -7.16
N ASP A 242 -0.89 13.97 -8.24
CA ASP A 242 -1.59 14.30 -9.49
C ASP A 242 -1.52 13.18 -10.53
N ASN A 243 -0.53 12.28 -10.43
CA ASN A 243 -0.37 11.17 -11.36
C ASN A 243 -1.10 9.92 -10.88
N ALA A 244 -2.03 9.46 -11.71
CA ALA A 244 -2.69 8.18 -11.59
C ALA A 244 -2.27 7.31 -12.78
N TYR A 245 -1.46 6.29 -12.53
CA TYR A 245 -1.11 5.29 -13.53
C TYR A 245 -2.29 4.34 -13.71
N ARG A 246 -2.75 4.19 -14.94
CA ARG A 246 -3.69 3.11 -15.30
C ARG A 246 -2.94 1.79 -15.32
N ASP A 247 -3.66 0.72 -14.99
CA ASP A 247 -3.26 -0.69 -15.06
C ASP A 247 -1.92 -0.93 -15.79
N MET A 248 -0.97 -1.49 -15.04
CA MET A 248 0.21 -2.14 -15.60
C MET A 248 -0.25 -3.19 -16.61
N VAL A 249 0.41 -3.26 -17.76
CA VAL A 249 0.20 -4.37 -18.68
C VAL A 249 0.58 -5.63 -17.91
N TYR A 250 -0.39 -6.50 -17.60
CA TYR A 250 -0.23 -7.76 -16.85
C TYR A 250 0.76 -8.77 -17.50
N ASN A 251 1.40 -8.37 -18.60
CA ASN A 251 2.37 -9.13 -19.36
C ASN A 251 3.63 -8.26 -19.62
N ASP A 252 4.09 -7.56 -18.58
CA ASP A 252 5.38 -6.88 -18.63
C ASP A 252 6.48 -7.89 -18.25
N PRO A 253 7.41 -8.21 -19.17
CA PRO A 253 8.52 -9.12 -18.89
C PRO A 253 9.53 -8.54 -17.88
N ARG A 254 9.37 -7.30 -17.44
CA ARG A 254 10.18 -6.69 -16.39
C ARG A 254 9.74 -7.22 -15.03
N GLU A 255 10.57 -8.08 -14.44
CA GLU A 255 10.38 -8.68 -13.10
C GLU A 255 10.16 -7.62 -11.99
N LEU A 256 10.64 -6.40 -12.24
CA LEU A 256 10.44 -5.23 -11.39
C LEU A 256 9.81 -4.11 -12.24
N ASN A 257 8.58 -3.73 -11.87
CA ASN A 257 7.88 -2.64 -12.52
C ASN A 257 8.42 -1.32 -11.97
N PHE A 258 9.00 -0.48 -12.84
CA PHE A 258 9.47 0.84 -12.47
C PHE A 258 8.67 1.90 -13.23
N SER A 259 8.15 2.88 -12.49
CA SER A 259 7.76 4.16 -13.07
C SER A 259 8.93 5.12 -12.87
N SER A 260 9.34 5.80 -13.94
CA SER A 260 10.29 6.93 -13.85
C SER A 260 9.66 8.17 -13.24
N GLU A 261 8.33 8.16 -13.06
CA GLU A 261 7.57 9.25 -12.51
C GLU A 261 6.90 8.84 -11.18
N PRO A 262 6.72 9.78 -10.24
CA PRO A 262 5.96 9.56 -9.01
C PRO A 262 4.45 9.57 -9.28
N GLY A 263 3.68 8.67 -8.64
CA GLY A 263 2.23 8.57 -8.78
C GLY A 263 1.63 7.30 -8.17
N TRP A 264 0.31 7.14 -8.26
CA TRP A 264 -0.42 5.96 -7.75
C TRP A 264 -0.92 5.06 -8.87
N GLY A 265 -0.83 3.74 -8.68
CA GLY A 265 -1.57 2.79 -9.52
C GLY A 265 -3.08 2.90 -9.27
N VAL A 266 -3.87 2.92 -10.34
CA VAL A 266 -5.33 2.86 -10.31
C VAL A 266 -5.76 1.61 -11.07
N GLY A 267 -6.33 0.64 -10.35
CA GLY A 267 -6.90 -0.56 -10.94
C GLY A 267 -8.27 -0.31 -11.58
N GLY A 268 -8.53 -0.90 -12.76
CA GLY A 268 -9.85 -0.88 -13.40
C GLY A 268 -9.82 -0.86 -14.93
N SER A 269 -10.83 -1.47 -15.57
CA SER A 269 -10.94 -1.54 -17.03
C SER A 269 -11.41 -0.22 -17.68
N THR A 270 -10.92 0.07 -18.89
CA THR A 270 -11.30 1.24 -19.70
C THR A 270 -12.78 1.16 -20.13
N GLY A 271 -13.50 2.30 -20.06
CA GLY A 271 -14.93 2.35 -20.44
C GLY A 271 -15.91 2.52 -19.27
N CYS A 272 -15.40 2.97 -18.11
CA CYS A 272 -16.21 3.60 -17.07
C CYS A 272 -16.51 5.05 -17.46
#